data_AF-A0A812VV81-F1
#
_entry.id   AF-A0A812VV81-F1
#
_cell.length_a   1.000
_cell.length_b   1.000
_cell.length_c   1.000
_cell.angle_alpha   90.00
_cell.angle_beta   90.00
_cell.angle_gamma   90.00
#
_symmetry.space_group_name_H-M   'P 1'
#
loop_
_entity.id
_entity.type
_entity.pdbx_description
1 polymer ?
#
loop_
_entity_poly.entity_id
_entity_poly.type
_entity_poly.pdbx_seq_one_letter_code
_entity_poly.pdbx_strand_id
1 'polypeptide(L)'
;MFRCLVVSSVCLAYAREACEQNGSCNIQEPVSMLQAASKMKANCTGSKCGRGHPAWMGPISVLQSDEGVVPEFQVQEDGTWNTYFLPGASITDKRAVTYGINDKYYLMKYNTADYSKADNFKMIQLNGKTLITEVNLNGAGCGCNVNFFMVSMPAASPGQYGDYYCDGNCVGGNCCPEFDTNEMNTNALQVTNHNCWNPWSKNTCDGNGDPEMKFYPGEYGPGGNNAIDTNKPFFFSVQVREVIVGDGSPDNHLIVETRAWQGDKVVAKSMGGVNNPMNGMWGNFANGMVLVIDYWQSQDLTWLDGSACHAPEYCSGNKATLSNMQLISNDNPQLSASCPSSEGSDCSWAHQGNGACNNDDASEGWCRCCCTETALVPRCLWSGYSAF
;
A
#
# COMPACT_ATOMS: atom_id res chain seq x y z
N MET A 1 23.96 -9.88 -59.76
CA MET A 1 24.08 -10.02 -58.29
C MET A 1 23.47 -8.79 -57.65
N PHE A 2 22.21 -8.87 -57.23
CA PHE A 2 21.56 -7.86 -56.42
C PHE A 2 21.08 -8.53 -55.14
N ARG A 3 21.54 -8.01 -54.00
CA ARG A 3 21.18 -8.49 -52.66
C ARG A 3 19.76 -8.05 -52.33
N CYS A 4 18.95 -9.01 -51.90
CA CYS A 4 17.65 -8.80 -51.29
C CYS A 4 17.83 -8.15 -49.91
N LEU A 5 17.16 -7.03 -49.68
CA LEU A 5 16.92 -6.49 -48.34
C LEU A 5 15.40 -6.46 -48.17
N VAL A 6 14.92 -7.35 -47.32
CA VAL A 6 13.51 -7.41 -46.91
C VAL A 6 13.31 -6.34 -45.85
N VAL A 7 12.60 -5.27 -46.20
CA VAL A 7 12.00 -4.35 -45.23
C VAL A 7 10.51 -4.64 -45.23
N SER A 8 10.01 -5.17 -44.11
CA SER A 8 8.58 -5.39 -43.91
C SER A 8 7.89 -4.03 -43.75
N SER A 9 7.02 -3.72 -44.69
CA SER A 9 6.17 -2.55 -44.72
C SER A 9 5.07 -2.66 -43.67
N VAL A 10 4.94 -1.68 -42.77
CA VAL A 10 3.68 -1.41 -42.07
C VAL A 10 3.14 -0.08 -42.58
N CYS A 11 1.93 -0.14 -43.16
CA CYS A 11 1.20 0.99 -43.73
C CYS A 11 0.92 2.07 -42.68
N LEU A 12 1.41 3.29 -42.90
CA LEU A 12 0.77 4.49 -42.38
C LEU A 12 -0.51 4.75 -43.19
N ALA A 13 -1.68 4.54 -42.59
CA ALA A 13 -2.93 5.05 -43.11
C ALA A 13 -3.21 6.43 -42.48
N TYR A 14 -3.07 7.47 -43.29
CA TYR A 14 -3.63 8.80 -43.02
C TYR A 14 -5.16 8.73 -43.14
N ALA A 15 -5.90 9.01 -42.07
CA ALA A 15 -7.35 9.22 -42.15
C ALA A 15 -7.62 10.67 -42.58
N ARG A 16 -8.40 10.83 -43.65
CA ARG A 16 -8.94 12.12 -44.10
C ARG A 16 -10.08 12.57 -43.18
N GLU A 17 -10.11 13.86 -42.87
CA GLU A 17 -11.17 14.55 -42.13
C GLU A 17 -12.50 14.53 -42.90
N ALA A 18 -13.60 14.27 -42.20
CA ALA A 18 -14.95 14.53 -42.66
C ALA A 18 -15.59 15.54 -41.69
N CYS A 19 -15.68 16.80 -42.13
CA CYS A 19 -16.51 17.82 -41.47
C CYS A 19 -17.96 17.69 -41.97
N GLU A 20 -18.92 17.59 -41.06
CA GLU A 20 -20.34 17.79 -41.40
C GLU A 20 -20.67 19.29 -41.53
N GLN A 21 -21.62 19.61 -42.42
CA GLN A 21 -21.92 20.96 -42.93
C GLN A 21 -22.57 21.94 -41.93
N ASN A 22 -22.55 21.70 -40.61
CA ASN A 22 -23.12 22.62 -39.63
C ASN A 22 -22.14 23.02 -38.50
N GLY A 23 -20.87 23.24 -38.85
CA GLY A 23 -20.02 24.22 -38.17
C GLY A 23 -19.75 24.03 -36.68
N SER A 24 -19.80 22.81 -36.14
CA SER A 24 -19.31 22.53 -34.78
C SER A 24 -18.29 21.40 -34.80
N CYS A 25 -17.03 21.74 -34.49
CA CYS A 25 -15.98 20.78 -34.20
C CYS A 25 -16.01 20.50 -32.69
N ASN A 26 -16.47 19.31 -32.30
CA ASN A 26 -16.31 18.83 -30.93
C ASN A 26 -14.97 18.09 -30.84
N ILE A 27 -14.08 18.58 -29.97
CA ILE A 27 -12.82 17.90 -29.65
C ILE A 27 -13.18 16.71 -28.76
N GLN A 28 -13.23 15.51 -29.34
CA GLN A 28 -13.18 14.27 -28.58
C GLN A 28 -11.72 13.85 -28.45
N GLU A 29 -11.28 13.71 -27.20
CA GLU A 29 -10.01 13.08 -26.81
C GLU A 29 -9.82 11.71 -27.47
N PRO A 30 -8.56 11.30 -27.75
CA PRO A 30 -8.28 10.14 -28.58
C PRO A 30 -8.74 8.83 -27.91
N VAL A 31 -9.79 8.24 -28.46
CA VAL A 31 -10.25 6.90 -28.12
C VAL A 31 -9.20 5.89 -28.62
N SER A 32 -8.50 5.22 -27.71
CA SER A 32 -7.56 4.14 -28.05
C SER A 32 -8.29 3.01 -28.79
N MET A 33 -7.70 2.54 -29.90
CA MET A 33 -8.17 1.44 -30.74
C MET A 33 -8.25 0.09 -30.00
N LEU A 34 -9.31 -0.16 -29.22
CA LEU A 34 -9.60 -1.51 -28.70
C LEU A 34 -11.08 -1.72 -28.29
N GLN A 35 -12.02 -1.04 -28.95
CA GLN A 35 -13.47 -1.27 -28.76
C GLN A 35 -14.19 -1.80 -30.02
N ALA A 36 -13.52 -2.58 -30.86
CA ALA A 36 -14.15 -3.27 -31.98
C ALA A 36 -14.42 -4.78 -31.75
N ALA A 37 -14.14 -5.33 -30.56
CA ALA A 37 -14.22 -6.76 -30.30
C ALA A 37 -15.14 -7.19 -29.13
N SER A 38 -16.18 -6.43 -28.80
CA SER A 38 -17.22 -6.89 -27.84
C SER A 38 -18.67 -6.72 -28.32
N LYS A 39 -18.90 -6.35 -29.59
CA LYS A 39 -20.26 -6.38 -30.16
C LYS A 39 -20.66 -7.81 -30.55
N MET A 40 -21.01 -8.63 -29.56
CA MET A 40 -22.05 -9.64 -29.74
C MET A 40 -22.88 -9.84 -28.45
N LYS A 41 -24.10 -9.29 -28.53
CA LYS A 41 -25.34 -9.67 -27.82
C LYS A 41 -25.44 -9.38 -26.32
N ALA A 42 -26.07 -8.23 -26.03
CA ALA A 42 -27.03 -8.14 -24.93
C ALA A 42 -28.28 -7.41 -25.43
N ASN A 43 -29.29 -8.16 -25.88
CA ASN A 43 -30.67 -7.71 -25.84
C ASN A 43 -31.21 -8.13 -24.46
N CYS A 44 -31.48 -7.17 -23.59
CA CYS A 44 -32.27 -7.41 -22.38
C CYS A 44 -33.27 -6.25 -22.23
N THR A 45 -34.47 -6.47 -22.76
CA THR A 45 -35.69 -5.75 -22.38
C THR A 45 -36.34 -6.54 -21.25
N GLY A 46 -36.34 -6.01 -20.03
CA GLY A 46 -37.06 -6.62 -18.90
C GLY A 46 -36.49 -6.27 -17.53
N SER A 47 -37.32 -5.65 -16.71
CA SER A 47 -37.06 -5.19 -15.34
C SER A 47 -36.47 -6.26 -14.41
N LYS A 48 -35.21 -6.06 -13.98
CA LYS A 48 -34.61 -6.31 -12.63
C LYS A 48 -33.08 -6.33 -12.75
N CYS A 49 -32.43 -5.16 -12.77
CA CYS A 49 -30.99 -5.07 -12.48
C CYS A 49 -30.81 -4.87 -10.97
N GLY A 50 -30.63 -5.98 -10.25
CA GLY A 50 -30.22 -5.99 -8.86
C GLY A 50 -28.71 -6.20 -8.76
N ARG A 51 -28.04 -5.20 -8.19
CA ARG A 51 -26.82 -5.18 -7.35
C ARG A 51 -25.68 -6.17 -7.63
N GLY A 52 -24.47 -5.60 -7.70
CA GLY A 52 -23.19 -6.29 -7.69
C GLY A 52 -22.38 -5.99 -8.95
N HIS A 53 -21.96 -4.73 -9.14
CA HIS A 53 -20.89 -4.47 -10.10
C HIS A 53 -19.59 -4.98 -9.47
N PRO A 54 -18.87 -5.93 -10.10
CA PRO A 54 -17.55 -6.31 -9.61
C PRO A 54 -16.64 -5.08 -9.66
N ALA A 55 -15.80 -4.93 -8.63
CA ALA A 55 -14.67 -4.02 -8.66
C ALA A 55 -13.94 -4.20 -9.99
N TRP A 56 -13.89 -3.15 -10.80
CA TRP A 56 -13.19 -3.20 -12.08
C TRP A 56 -11.71 -3.01 -11.79
N MET A 57 -11.00 -4.11 -11.56
CA MET A 57 -9.56 -4.13 -11.80
C MET A 57 -9.39 -4.04 -13.31
N GLY A 58 -8.97 -2.88 -13.79
CA GLY A 58 -8.59 -2.74 -15.19
C GLY A 58 -7.52 -3.76 -15.56
N PRO A 59 -7.31 -4.01 -16.88
CA PRO A 59 -6.14 -4.77 -17.29
C PRO A 59 -4.91 -4.13 -16.64
N ILE A 60 -4.15 -4.94 -15.91
CA ILE A 60 -2.85 -4.53 -15.37
C ILE A 60 -2.10 -3.92 -16.54
N SER A 61 -1.65 -2.68 -16.38
CA SER A 61 -0.61 -2.12 -17.22
C SER A 61 0.66 -2.90 -16.92
N VAL A 62 0.72 -4.16 -17.42
CA VAL A 62 1.98 -4.82 -17.71
C VAL A 62 2.53 -4.02 -18.87
N LEU A 63 3.10 -2.86 -18.56
CA LEU A 63 4.13 -2.31 -19.40
C LEU A 63 5.16 -3.43 -19.43
N GLN A 64 5.11 -4.23 -20.50
CA GLN A 64 6.31 -4.88 -21.01
C GLN A 64 7.29 -3.72 -21.11
N SER A 65 8.16 -3.59 -20.12
CA SER A 65 9.26 -2.68 -20.21
C SER A 65 10.04 -3.17 -21.42
N ASP A 66 9.93 -2.44 -22.52
CA ASP A 66 10.95 -2.42 -23.56
C ASP A 66 12.30 -2.49 -22.83
N GLU A 67 13.17 -3.45 -23.21
CA GLU A 67 14.45 -3.74 -22.56
C GLU A 67 15.14 -2.47 -22.01
N GLY A 68 14.93 -2.18 -20.72
CA GLY A 68 15.17 -0.82 -20.24
C GLY A 68 14.81 -0.65 -18.76
N VAL A 69 15.76 -0.99 -17.91
CA VAL A 69 15.90 -0.63 -16.48
C VAL A 69 14.58 -0.61 -15.68
N VAL A 70 14.31 -1.68 -14.93
CA VAL A 70 13.27 -1.66 -13.89
C VAL A 70 13.61 -0.58 -12.84
N PRO A 71 12.65 0.29 -12.47
CA PRO A 71 12.85 1.32 -11.45
C PRO A 71 13.35 0.75 -10.13
N GLU A 72 14.45 1.31 -9.63
CA GLU A 72 14.98 1.02 -8.29
C GLU A 72 14.14 1.68 -7.21
N PHE A 73 13.84 0.94 -6.15
CA PHE A 73 13.16 1.42 -4.96
C PHE A 73 13.93 1.01 -3.71
N GLN A 74 14.16 1.94 -2.79
CA GLN A 74 14.94 1.74 -1.59
C GLN A 74 14.04 1.62 -0.37
N VAL A 75 14.33 0.60 0.44
CA VAL A 75 13.69 0.37 1.75
C VAL A 75 14.79 0.42 2.81
N GLN A 76 14.56 1.18 3.89
CA GLN A 76 15.47 1.22 5.02
C GLN A 76 15.19 0.03 5.95
N GLU A 77 16.09 -0.95 5.97
CA GLU A 77 15.97 -2.12 6.84
C GLU A 77 16.97 -1.98 7.98
N ASP A 78 16.46 -1.88 9.21
CA ASP A 78 17.28 -1.74 10.43
C ASP A 78 18.39 -0.67 10.30
N GLY A 79 18.04 0.48 9.73
CA GLY A 79 18.94 1.64 9.54
C GLY A 79 19.81 1.58 8.28
N THR A 80 19.75 0.49 7.49
CA THR A 80 20.50 0.35 6.24
C THR A 80 19.58 0.48 5.03
N TRP A 81 19.94 1.33 4.07
CA TRP A 81 19.21 1.43 2.81
C TRP A 81 19.53 0.24 1.90
N ASN A 82 18.52 -0.56 1.57
CA ASN A 82 18.61 -1.68 0.65
C ASN A 82 17.85 -1.36 -0.64
N THR A 83 18.40 -1.76 -1.79
CA THR A 83 17.80 -1.53 -3.11
C THR A 83 17.00 -2.74 -3.56
N TYR A 84 15.77 -2.47 -3.97
CA TYR A 84 14.78 -3.37 -4.55
C TYR A 84 14.24 -2.76 -5.85
N PHE A 85 13.22 -3.40 -6.43
CA PHE A 85 12.73 -3.05 -7.75
C PHE A 85 11.20 -3.05 -7.78
N LEU A 86 10.61 -2.06 -8.46
CA LEU A 86 9.16 -1.97 -8.70
C LEU A 86 8.92 -1.84 -10.22
N PRO A 87 8.79 -2.97 -10.96
CA PRO A 87 8.55 -2.95 -12.40
C PRO A 87 7.36 -2.08 -12.80
N GLY A 88 7.57 -1.14 -13.74
CA GLY A 88 6.54 -0.24 -14.24
C GLY A 88 6.21 0.96 -13.35
N ALA A 89 6.82 1.08 -12.17
CA ALA A 89 6.49 2.14 -11.22
C ALA A 89 7.12 3.51 -11.55
N SER A 90 6.41 4.58 -11.22
CA SER A 90 6.95 5.94 -11.25
C SER A 90 7.66 6.25 -9.92
N ILE A 91 8.99 6.13 -9.90
CA ILE A 91 9.81 6.32 -8.70
C ILE A 91 10.56 7.67 -8.74
N THR A 92 10.52 8.39 -7.62
CA THR A 92 11.28 9.63 -7.38
C THR A 92 12.32 9.38 -6.28
N ASP A 93 13.57 9.82 -6.53
CA ASP A 93 14.72 9.70 -5.61
C ASP A 93 14.93 8.30 -5.01
N LYS A 94 14.51 7.27 -5.74
CA LYS A 94 14.47 5.86 -5.32
C LYS A 94 13.64 5.59 -4.05
N ARG A 95 13.02 6.58 -3.43
CA ARG A 95 12.40 6.46 -2.09
C ARG A 95 10.93 6.81 -2.07
N ALA A 96 10.37 7.30 -3.18
CA ALA A 96 8.96 7.62 -3.31
C ALA A 96 8.37 6.99 -4.56
N VAL A 97 7.25 6.28 -4.43
CA VAL A 97 6.47 5.74 -5.54
C VAL A 97 5.17 6.51 -5.67
N THR A 98 4.87 7.00 -6.86
CA THR A 98 3.62 7.69 -7.18
C THR A 98 2.77 6.84 -8.11
N TYR A 99 1.51 6.61 -7.76
CA TYR A 99 0.66 5.62 -8.41
C TYR A 99 -0.80 6.06 -8.40
N GLY A 100 -1.53 5.64 -9.42
CA GLY A 100 -2.92 5.99 -9.68
C GLY A 100 -3.79 4.77 -9.94
N ILE A 101 -5.04 5.00 -10.33
CA ILE A 101 -6.02 3.93 -10.56
C ILE A 101 -5.50 2.94 -11.63
N ASN A 102 -5.59 1.64 -11.30
CA ASN A 102 -5.11 0.47 -12.04
C ASN A 102 -3.59 0.26 -12.04
N ASP A 103 -2.83 1.06 -11.30
CA ASP A 103 -1.43 0.75 -11.05
C ASP A 103 -1.34 -0.34 -9.96
N LYS A 104 -0.58 -1.40 -10.24
CA LYS A 104 -0.25 -2.49 -9.31
C LYS A 104 1.23 -2.86 -9.46
N TYR A 105 1.96 -2.84 -8.35
CA TYR A 105 3.39 -3.15 -8.32
C TYR A 105 3.71 -4.18 -7.24
N TYR A 106 4.70 -5.02 -7.51
CA TYR A 106 5.21 -6.02 -6.60
C TYR A 106 6.65 -5.67 -6.22
N LEU A 107 6.99 -5.72 -4.93
CA LEU A 107 8.36 -5.47 -4.50
C LEU A 107 9.27 -6.64 -4.90
N MET A 108 10.11 -6.40 -5.90
CA MET A 108 11.02 -7.40 -6.48
C MET A 108 12.42 -7.29 -5.87
N LYS A 109 13.05 -8.44 -5.63
CA LYS A 109 14.44 -8.56 -5.18
C LYS A 109 15.44 -8.34 -6.32
N TYR A 110 15.09 -8.79 -7.52
CA TYR A 110 15.91 -8.65 -8.71
C TYR A 110 15.25 -7.75 -9.74
N ASN A 111 16.05 -7.19 -10.64
CA ASN A 111 15.58 -6.42 -11.79
C ASN A 111 14.93 -7.38 -12.81
N THR A 112 13.67 -7.73 -12.56
CA THR A 112 12.88 -8.66 -13.37
C THR A 112 11.39 -8.40 -13.18
N ALA A 113 10.59 -8.73 -14.19
CA ALA A 113 9.13 -8.83 -14.12
C ALA A 113 8.64 -10.28 -14.22
N ASP A 114 9.51 -11.26 -13.93
CA ASP A 114 9.14 -12.67 -13.82
C ASP A 114 8.50 -12.92 -12.45
N TYR A 115 7.17 -12.87 -12.41
CA TYR A 115 6.38 -13.08 -11.20
C TYR A 115 6.11 -14.56 -10.88
N SER A 116 6.61 -15.50 -11.69
CA SER A 116 6.35 -16.93 -11.52
C SER A 116 7.20 -17.61 -10.44
N LYS A 117 8.19 -16.90 -9.88
CA LYS A 117 9.18 -17.46 -8.95
C LYS A 117 9.25 -16.69 -7.66
N ALA A 118 9.09 -17.39 -6.53
CA ALA A 118 9.19 -16.80 -5.19
C ALA A 118 10.51 -16.05 -4.96
N ASP A 119 11.63 -16.61 -5.42
CA ASP A 119 12.97 -16.03 -5.24
C ASP A 119 13.16 -14.66 -5.91
N ASN A 120 12.29 -14.29 -6.85
CA ASN A 120 12.34 -12.99 -7.53
C ASN A 120 11.75 -11.87 -6.68
N PHE A 121 10.89 -12.19 -5.71
CA PHE A 121 10.27 -11.20 -4.82
C PHE A 121 11.14 -10.91 -3.61
N LYS A 122 10.99 -9.70 -3.06
CA LYS A 122 11.41 -9.43 -1.69
C LYS A 122 10.33 -9.98 -0.76
N MET A 123 10.58 -11.17 -0.22
CA MET A 123 9.77 -11.76 0.84
C MET A 123 10.02 -11.01 2.15
N ILE A 124 9.03 -10.23 2.60
CA ILE A 124 9.10 -9.47 3.85
C ILE A 124 8.54 -10.33 4.97
N GLN A 125 9.38 -10.65 5.94
CA GLN A 125 8.98 -11.31 7.18
C GLN A 125 8.50 -10.25 8.16
N LEU A 126 7.21 -10.27 8.51
CA LEU A 126 6.63 -9.24 9.39
C LEU A 126 6.72 -9.58 10.87
N ASN A 127 6.86 -10.87 11.23
CA ASN A 127 6.98 -11.27 12.63
C ASN A 127 8.12 -10.53 13.33
N GLY A 128 7.79 -9.90 14.45
CA GLY A 128 8.76 -9.13 15.21
C GLY A 128 9.28 -7.89 14.49
N LYS A 129 8.58 -7.39 13.46
CA LYS A 129 8.95 -6.18 12.72
C LYS A 129 7.85 -5.12 12.71
N THR A 130 8.27 -3.91 12.36
CA THR A 130 7.42 -2.75 12.09
C THR A 130 7.71 -2.26 10.68
N LEU A 131 6.68 -2.26 9.83
CA LEU A 131 6.69 -1.57 8.55
C LEU A 131 6.24 -0.12 8.77
N ILE A 132 7.01 0.84 8.28
CA ILE A 132 6.72 2.28 8.36
C ILE A 132 6.76 2.88 6.96
N THR A 133 5.85 3.80 6.64
CA THR A 133 5.91 4.60 5.41
C THR A 133 5.25 5.96 5.63
N GLU A 134 5.66 6.95 4.87
CA GLU A 134 4.95 8.21 4.73
C GLU A 134 3.98 8.15 3.55
N VAL A 135 2.73 8.51 3.82
CA VAL A 135 1.62 8.45 2.87
C VAL A 135 1.15 9.86 2.52
N ASN A 136 1.01 10.13 1.24
CA ASN A 136 0.30 11.30 0.73
C ASN A 136 -0.81 10.85 -0.23
N LEU A 137 -2.06 11.02 0.20
CA LEU A 137 -3.23 10.63 -0.58
C LEU A 137 -3.61 11.63 -1.67
N ASN A 138 -3.13 12.87 -1.57
CA ASN A 138 -3.31 13.90 -2.60
C ASN A 138 -4.77 14.06 -3.07
N GLY A 139 -5.74 13.90 -2.15
CA GLY A 139 -7.16 14.01 -2.49
C GLY A 139 -7.77 12.78 -3.16
N ALA A 140 -7.16 11.59 -3.08
CA ALA A 140 -7.82 10.32 -3.38
C ALA A 140 -9.06 10.16 -2.46
N GLY A 141 -10.23 10.49 -3.01
CA GLY A 141 -11.48 10.69 -2.29
C GLY A 141 -12.32 9.43 -2.09
N CYS A 142 -13.60 9.64 -1.79
CA CYS A 142 -14.59 8.56 -1.79
C CYS A 142 -14.56 7.74 -3.09
N GLY A 143 -14.80 6.43 -3.01
CA GLY A 143 -14.75 5.53 -4.16
C GLY A 143 -13.34 5.15 -4.63
N CYS A 144 -12.28 5.73 -4.04
CA CYS A 144 -10.89 5.29 -4.21
C CYS A 144 -10.52 4.25 -3.15
N ASN A 145 -9.68 3.28 -3.51
CA ASN A 145 -8.93 2.45 -2.56
C ASN A 145 -7.43 2.50 -2.92
N VAL A 146 -6.68 3.28 -2.16
CA VAL A 146 -5.22 3.38 -2.23
C VAL A 146 -4.65 2.40 -1.22
N ASN A 147 -3.96 1.36 -1.68
CA ASN A 147 -3.50 0.28 -0.81
C ASN A 147 -1.99 0.03 -0.96
N PHE A 148 -1.43 -0.52 0.11
CA PHE A 148 -0.27 -1.38 0.06
C PHE A 148 -0.49 -2.51 1.07
N PHE A 149 -0.26 -3.74 0.64
CA PHE A 149 -0.65 -4.92 1.39
C PHE A 149 0.29 -6.07 1.13
N MET A 150 0.10 -7.17 1.85
CA MET A 150 0.97 -8.33 1.79
C MET A 150 0.21 -9.54 1.30
N VAL A 151 0.79 -10.31 0.38
CA VAL A 151 0.20 -11.58 -0.10
C VAL A 151 1.22 -12.71 -0.11
N SER A 152 0.76 -13.93 0.09
CA SER A 152 1.60 -15.14 -0.02
C SER A 152 1.81 -15.57 -1.48
N MET A 153 2.36 -14.67 -2.28
CA MET A 153 2.75 -14.92 -3.68
C MET A 153 4.09 -15.69 -3.79
N PRO A 154 4.36 -16.32 -4.95
CA PRO A 154 3.48 -16.43 -6.11
C PRO A 154 2.44 -17.54 -5.96
N ALA A 155 1.35 -17.44 -6.71
CA ALA A 155 0.43 -18.54 -6.91
C ALA A 155 1.08 -19.69 -7.70
N ALA A 156 0.47 -20.88 -7.65
CA ALA A 156 0.92 -22.02 -8.45
C ALA A 156 0.59 -21.89 -9.95
N SER A 157 -0.29 -20.95 -10.33
CA SER A 157 -0.75 -20.75 -11.69
C SER A 157 -0.73 -19.26 -12.07
N PRO A 158 -0.58 -18.93 -13.37
CA PRO A 158 -0.51 -17.54 -13.82
C PRO A 158 -1.78 -16.71 -13.59
N GLY A 159 -2.92 -17.35 -13.31
CA GLY A 159 -4.20 -16.66 -13.18
C GLY A 159 -4.68 -15.99 -14.46
N GLN A 160 -5.68 -15.12 -14.34
CA GLN A 160 -6.31 -14.39 -15.44
C GLN A 160 -5.35 -13.39 -16.11
N TYR A 161 -4.44 -12.79 -15.34
CA TYR A 161 -3.61 -11.68 -15.79
C TYR A 161 -2.16 -12.07 -16.11
N GLY A 162 -1.78 -13.34 -15.89
CA GLY A 162 -0.46 -13.85 -16.25
C GLY A 162 0.65 -13.58 -15.24
N ASP A 163 0.33 -12.91 -14.15
CA ASP A 163 1.27 -12.35 -13.17
C ASP A 163 1.40 -13.19 -11.89
N TYR A 164 0.75 -14.36 -11.84
CA TYR A 164 0.79 -15.29 -10.69
C TYR A 164 0.32 -14.63 -9.39
N TYR A 165 -0.43 -13.54 -9.50
CA TYR A 165 -1.06 -12.86 -8.37
C TYR A 165 -2.11 -13.77 -7.72
N CYS A 166 -2.26 -13.59 -6.42
CA CYS A 166 -3.28 -14.20 -5.59
C CYS A 166 -3.61 -13.27 -4.42
N ASP A 167 -4.81 -13.41 -3.88
CA ASP A 167 -5.27 -12.70 -2.68
C ASP A 167 -6.32 -13.53 -1.92
N GLY A 168 -6.82 -13.01 -0.80
CA GLY A 168 -7.84 -13.67 0.02
C GLY A 168 -9.19 -13.74 -0.69
N ASN A 169 -9.41 -12.87 -1.68
CA ASN A 169 -10.61 -12.83 -2.50
C ASN A 169 -10.57 -13.71 -3.76
N CYS A 170 -9.42 -14.32 -4.04
CA CYS A 170 -9.15 -15.10 -5.23
C CYS A 170 -9.29 -14.31 -6.53
N VAL A 171 -8.99 -13.00 -6.53
CA VAL A 171 -9.13 -12.20 -7.74
C VAL A 171 -8.12 -12.65 -8.80
N GLY A 172 -8.57 -12.74 -10.04
CA GLY A 172 -7.79 -13.34 -11.13
C GLY A 172 -7.65 -14.86 -11.03
N GLY A 173 -8.33 -15.53 -10.08
CA GLY A 173 -8.49 -16.98 -10.05
C GLY A 173 -7.55 -17.76 -9.13
N ASN A 174 -6.60 -17.10 -8.46
CA ASN A 174 -5.73 -17.74 -7.48
C ASN A 174 -6.00 -17.19 -6.07
N CYS A 175 -6.03 -18.06 -5.07
CA CYS A 175 -6.26 -17.68 -3.68
C CYS A 175 -4.97 -17.83 -2.86
N CYS A 176 -4.69 -16.90 -1.96
CA CYS A 176 -3.64 -17.05 -0.96
C CYS A 176 -3.87 -16.13 0.24
N PRO A 177 -3.22 -16.39 1.39
CA PRO A 177 -3.27 -15.51 2.54
C PRO A 177 -2.88 -14.07 2.16
N GLU A 178 -3.64 -13.13 2.68
CA GLU A 178 -3.53 -11.70 2.41
C GLU A 178 -3.61 -10.94 3.74
N PHE A 179 -2.83 -9.88 3.82
CA PHE A 179 -2.86 -8.97 4.95
C PHE A 179 -2.82 -7.54 4.45
N ASP A 180 -3.97 -6.89 4.53
CA ASP A 180 -4.15 -5.52 4.10
C ASP A 180 -3.61 -4.60 5.16
N THR A 181 -2.32 -4.25 5.03
CA THR A 181 -1.67 -3.30 5.94
C THR A 181 -2.41 -1.97 5.93
N ASN A 182 -3.03 -1.63 4.79
CA ASN A 182 -4.07 -0.64 4.72
C ASN A 182 -5.03 -0.90 3.54
N GLU A 183 -6.26 -0.42 3.71
CA GLU A 183 -7.18 -0.07 2.64
C GLU A 183 -7.69 1.33 2.97
N MET A 184 -7.40 2.31 2.10
CA MET A 184 -7.63 3.71 2.48
C MET A 184 -8.00 4.64 1.35
N ASN A 185 -8.65 5.72 1.73
CA ASN A 185 -8.75 6.97 0.99
C ASN A 185 -8.74 8.14 1.97
N THR A 186 -9.00 9.35 1.51
CA THR A 186 -8.95 10.53 2.38
C THR A 186 -9.98 10.51 3.51
N ASN A 187 -11.06 9.72 3.42
CA ASN A 187 -12.15 9.70 4.39
C ASN A 187 -12.21 8.42 5.24
N ALA A 188 -11.56 7.34 4.81
CA ALA A 188 -11.58 6.06 5.49
C ALA A 188 -10.22 5.39 5.45
N LEU A 189 -9.91 4.67 6.51
CA LEU A 189 -8.72 3.84 6.63
C LEU A 189 -9.09 2.61 7.46
N GLN A 190 -8.73 1.44 6.94
CA GLN A 190 -8.81 0.19 7.68
C GLN A 190 -7.61 -0.70 7.42
N VAL A 191 -7.45 -1.69 8.29
CA VAL A 191 -6.46 -2.76 8.21
C VAL A 191 -7.22 -4.06 8.36
N THR A 192 -7.01 -5.00 7.44
CA THR A 192 -7.85 -6.19 7.32
C THR A 192 -6.99 -7.44 7.19
N ASN A 193 -7.34 -8.48 7.94
CA ASN A 193 -6.66 -9.77 7.86
C ASN A 193 -7.46 -10.78 7.05
N HIS A 194 -6.86 -11.34 6.00
CA HIS A 194 -7.47 -12.32 5.11
C HIS A 194 -6.70 -13.64 5.19
N ASN A 195 -6.94 -14.40 6.27
CA ASN A 195 -6.28 -15.69 6.44
C ASN A 195 -6.84 -16.76 5.49
N CYS A 196 -5.97 -17.64 5.00
CA CYS A 196 -6.36 -18.81 4.21
C CYS A 196 -5.82 -20.10 4.81
N TRP A 197 -6.71 -21.06 5.03
CA TRP A 197 -6.33 -22.41 5.46
C TRP A 197 -5.96 -23.28 4.27
N ASN A 198 -4.93 -24.10 4.43
CA ASN A 198 -4.53 -25.04 3.40
C ASN A 198 -5.56 -26.18 3.22
N PRO A 199 -5.85 -26.59 1.98
CA PRO A 199 -5.40 -25.99 0.72
C PRO A 199 -6.12 -24.66 0.43
N TRP A 200 -5.39 -23.66 -0.09
CA TRP A 200 -5.95 -22.34 -0.38
C TRP A 200 -7.00 -22.38 -1.50
N SER A 201 -8.17 -21.82 -1.23
CA SER A 201 -9.33 -21.80 -2.11
C SER A 201 -10.33 -20.74 -1.64
N LYS A 202 -11.33 -20.40 -2.48
CA LYS A 202 -12.38 -19.44 -2.11
C LYS A 202 -13.17 -19.84 -0.85
N ASN A 203 -13.20 -21.13 -0.52
CA ASN A 203 -13.91 -21.65 0.67
C ASN A 203 -13.03 -21.70 1.93
N THR A 204 -11.71 -21.60 1.77
CA THR A 204 -10.74 -21.71 2.87
C THR A 204 -10.02 -20.40 3.15
N CYS A 205 -10.12 -19.44 2.24
CA CYS A 205 -9.75 -18.05 2.44
C CYS A 205 -10.91 -17.25 3.03
N ASP A 206 -10.59 -16.42 4.01
CA ASP A 206 -11.52 -15.43 4.53
C ASP A 206 -11.55 -14.21 3.61
N GLY A 207 -12.45 -14.22 2.62
CA GLY A 207 -12.59 -13.10 1.69
C GLY A 207 -13.24 -11.85 2.29
N ASN A 208 -13.94 -11.98 3.43
CA ASN A 208 -14.54 -10.82 4.12
C ASN A 208 -13.53 -10.17 5.08
N GLY A 209 -12.61 -10.97 5.60
CA GLY A 209 -11.57 -10.55 6.52
C GLY A 209 -12.00 -10.66 7.98
N ASP A 210 -11.07 -11.12 8.83
CA ASP A 210 -11.18 -11.13 10.29
C ASP A 210 -9.78 -11.25 10.90
N PRO A 211 -9.42 -10.43 11.90
CA PRO A 211 -10.11 -9.23 12.32
C PRO A 211 -9.96 -8.09 11.30
N GLU A 212 -10.85 -7.12 11.42
CA GLU A 212 -10.81 -5.83 10.74
C GLU A 212 -10.66 -4.72 11.80
N MET A 213 -9.84 -3.71 11.50
CA MET A 213 -9.64 -2.56 12.35
C MET A 213 -9.79 -1.28 11.52
N LYS A 214 -10.77 -0.44 11.89
CA LYS A 214 -11.08 0.81 11.17
C LYS A 214 -10.69 2.04 11.99
N PHE A 215 -10.28 3.11 11.32
CA PHE A 215 -10.15 4.45 11.90
C PHE A 215 -11.47 5.20 11.75
N TYR A 216 -11.81 6.04 12.73
CA TYR A 216 -13.10 6.72 12.80
C TYR A 216 -12.99 8.24 12.59
N PRO A 217 -14.10 8.92 12.27
CA PRO A 217 -14.15 10.39 12.24
C PRO A 217 -13.60 11.00 13.54
N GLY A 218 -12.78 12.04 13.42
CA GLY A 218 -12.04 12.63 14.53
C GLY A 218 -10.66 12.01 14.75
N GLU A 219 -10.45 10.75 14.37
CA GLU A 219 -9.13 10.11 14.33
C GLU A 219 -8.45 10.36 12.99
N TYR A 220 -9.17 10.14 11.90
CA TYR A 220 -8.65 10.16 10.53
C TYR A 220 -9.68 10.79 9.59
N GLY A 221 -9.24 11.68 8.71
CA GLY A 221 -10.09 12.29 7.69
C GLY A 221 -9.59 13.64 7.20
N PRO A 222 -10.29 14.29 6.26
CA PRO A 222 -9.85 15.57 5.74
C PRO A 222 -10.08 16.69 6.77
N GLY A 223 -9.08 17.55 6.95
CA GLY A 223 -9.17 18.78 7.71
C GLY A 223 -8.70 18.67 9.16
N GLY A 224 -8.42 19.83 9.77
CA GLY A 224 -7.76 19.93 11.08
C GLY A 224 -8.56 19.44 12.29
N ASN A 225 -9.84 19.07 12.11
CA ASN A 225 -10.67 18.48 13.16
C ASN A 225 -10.35 17.00 13.41
N ASN A 226 -9.62 16.35 12.50
CA ASN A 226 -9.12 15.00 12.69
C ASN A 226 -7.73 15.02 13.34
N ALA A 227 -7.41 13.95 14.08
CA ALA A 227 -6.05 13.77 14.58
C ALA A 227 -5.06 13.63 13.41
N ILE A 228 -5.45 12.91 12.36
CA ILE A 228 -4.70 12.80 11.10
C ILE A 228 -5.47 13.53 9.99
N ASP A 229 -4.95 14.69 9.56
CA ASP A 229 -5.50 15.47 8.44
C ASP A 229 -4.98 14.92 7.11
N THR A 230 -5.85 14.22 6.38
CA THR A 230 -5.51 13.53 5.12
C THR A 230 -5.32 14.46 3.92
N ASN A 231 -5.53 15.77 4.08
CA ASN A 231 -5.12 16.77 3.07
C ASN A 231 -3.61 17.02 3.07
N LYS A 232 -2.88 16.39 3.99
CA LYS A 232 -1.43 16.54 4.16
C LYS A 232 -0.80 15.15 4.29
N PRO A 233 0.51 15.03 4.02
CA PRO A 233 1.23 13.80 4.31
C PRO A 233 1.14 13.42 5.79
N PHE A 234 1.15 12.11 6.05
CA PHE A 234 1.20 11.54 7.38
C PHE A 234 2.03 10.27 7.36
N PHE A 235 2.59 9.90 8.50
CA PHE A 235 3.26 8.63 8.65
C PHE A 235 2.27 7.56 9.10
N PHE A 236 2.49 6.35 8.62
CA PHE A 236 1.71 5.17 8.94
C PHE A 236 2.63 4.00 9.22
N SER A 237 2.25 3.17 10.18
CA SER A 237 3.01 1.97 10.53
C SER A 237 2.10 0.81 10.89
N VAL A 238 2.60 -0.39 10.60
CA VAL A 238 2.06 -1.65 11.09
C VAL A 238 3.18 -2.42 11.77
N GLN A 239 3.02 -2.66 13.07
CA GLN A 239 3.91 -3.48 13.88
C GLN A 239 3.24 -4.83 14.16
N VAL A 240 3.95 -5.92 13.87
CA VAL A 240 3.50 -7.28 14.21
C VAL A 240 4.35 -7.81 15.36
N ARG A 241 3.69 -8.16 16.47
CA ARG A 241 4.31 -8.74 17.66
C ARG A 241 3.80 -10.15 17.88
N GLU A 242 4.74 -11.03 18.23
CA GLU A 242 4.45 -12.37 18.71
C GLU A 242 4.38 -12.34 20.24
N VAL A 243 3.29 -12.85 20.81
CA VAL A 243 3.17 -13.08 22.25
C VAL A 243 3.36 -14.57 22.48
N ILE A 244 4.51 -14.94 23.03
CA ILE A 244 4.87 -16.33 23.34
C ILE A 244 4.76 -16.55 24.85
N VAL A 245 3.77 -17.32 25.27
CA VAL A 245 3.55 -17.72 26.67
C VAL A 245 4.37 -18.97 27.01
N GLY A 246 4.58 -19.85 26.04
CA GLY A 246 5.40 -21.04 26.18
C GLY A 246 5.43 -21.88 24.90
N ASP A 247 6.35 -22.83 24.84
CA ASP A 247 6.51 -23.71 23.69
C ASP A 247 5.22 -24.51 23.44
N GLY A 248 4.65 -24.35 22.25
CA GLY A 248 3.40 -25.03 21.86
C GLY A 248 2.16 -24.59 22.66
N SER A 249 2.22 -23.50 23.42
CA SER A 249 1.07 -23.00 24.16
C SER A 249 -0.04 -22.53 23.20
N PRO A 250 -1.31 -22.93 23.42
CA PRO A 250 -2.44 -22.38 22.66
C PRO A 250 -2.69 -20.90 22.94
N ASP A 251 -2.07 -20.35 23.99
CA ASP A 251 -2.14 -18.93 24.33
C ASP A 251 -1.13 -18.08 23.53
N ASN A 252 -0.27 -18.70 22.72
CA ASN A 252 0.59 -17.97 21.80
C ASN A 252 -0.25 -17.28 20.74
N HIS A 253 -0.05 -15.98 20.55
CA HIS A 253 -0.85 -15.20 19.61
C HIS A 253 -0.09 -14.02 18.98
N LEU A 254 -0.62 -13.54 17.86
CA LEU A 254 -0.17 -12.33 17.20
C LEU A 254 -0.93 -11.11 17.70
N ILE A 255 -0.23 -10.00 17.87
CA ILE A 255 -0.81 -8.68 18.03
C ILE A 255 -0.29 -7.82 16.89
N VAL A 256 -1.21 -7.21 16.16
CA VAL A 256 -0.88 -6.16 15.19
C VAL A 256 -1.24 -4.83 15.81
N GLU A 257 -0.28 -3.91 15.85
CA GLU A 257 -0.48 -2.54 16.26
C GLU A 257 -0.23 -1.60 15.08
N THR A 258 -1.22 -0.78 14.78
CA THR A 258 -1.15 0.20 13.72
C THR A 258 -1.08 1.59 14.32
N ARG A 259 -0.19 2.43 13.80
CA ARG A 259 -0.10 3.84 14.20
C ARG A 259 -0.11 4.74 12.98
N ALA A 260 -0.90 5.80 13.04
CA ALA A 260 -0.82 6.93 12.14
C ALA A 260 -0.41 8.18 12.95
N TRP A 261 0.49 9.00 12.41
CA TRP A 261 0.91 10.23 13.08
C TRP A 261 1.22 11.38 12.13
N GLN A 262 0.99 12.59 12.65
CA GLN A 262 1.24 13.86 11.95
C GLN A 262 1.62 14.92 12.99
N GLY A 263 2.90 15.29 13.01
CA GLY A 263 3.45 16.14 14.07
C GLY A 263 3.36 15.45 15.44
N ASP A 264 2.73 16.11 16.41
CA ASP A 264 2.52 15.62 17.78
C ASP A 264 1.25 14.75 17.94
N LYS A 265 0.40 14.70 16.91
CA LYS A 265 -0.84 13.92 16.92
C LYS A 265 -0.57 12.48 16.51
N VAL A 266 -1.06 11.53 17.31
CA VAL A 266 -0.91 10.08 17.08
C VAL A 266 -2.24 9.39 17.31
N VAL A 267 -2.62 8.50 16.39
CA VAL A 267 -3.70 7.53 16.57
C VAL A 267 -3.09 6.14 16.51
N ALA A 268 -3.30 5.35 17.57
CA ALA A 268 -2.81 3.97 17.66
C ALA A 268 -3.97 3.01 17.91
N LYS A 269 -4.03 1.93 17.14
CA LYS A 269 -5.06 0.89 17.25
C LYS A 269 -4.41 -0.48 17.19
N SER A 270 -5.08 -1.49 17.73
CA SER A 270 -4.56 -2.85 17.71
C SER A 270 -5.64 -3.86 17.36
N MET A 271 -5.21 -4.97 16.76
CA MET A 271 -6.02 -6.14 16.45
C MET A 271 -5.22 -7.43 16.68
N GLY A 272 -5.90 -8.57 16.62
CA GLY A 272 -5.33 -9.88 16.96
C GLY A 272 -5.68 -10.28 18.39
N GLY A 273 -4.69 -10.77 19.14
CA GLY A 273 -4.94 -11.46 20.41
C GLY A 273 -5.29 -12.93 20.18
N VAL A 274 -6.07 -13.53 21.07
CA VAL A 274 -6.59 -14.91 20.88
C VAL A 274 -7.70 -14.92 19.81
N ASN A 275 -7.35 -14.54 18.58
CA ASN A 275 -8.19 -14.54 17.39
C ASN A 275 -7.65 -15.59 16.41
N ASN A 276 -8.50 -16.56 16.05
CA ASN A 276 -8.08 -17.72 15.28
C ASN A 276 -7.64 -17.36 13.84
N PRO A 277 -8.39 -16.54 13.06
CA PRO A 277 -7.92 -16.09 11.75
C PRO A 277 -6.58 -15.35 11.77
N MET A 278 -6.40 -14.38 12.67
CA MET A 278 -5.13 -13.66 12.80
C MET A 278 -3.98 -14.60 13.17
N ASN A 279 -4.17 -15.48 14.16
CA ASN A 279 -3.13 -16.42 14.55
C ASN A 279 -2.82 -17.46 13.45
N GLY A 280 -3.74 -17.68 12.51
CA GLY A 280 -3.50 -18.45 11.29
C GLY A 280 -2.44 -17.83 10.36
N MET A 281 -2.25 -16.51 10.42
CA MET A 281 -1.24 -15.82 9.60
C MET A 281 0.19 -15.98 10.09
N TRP A 282 0.40 -16.55 11.29
CA TRP A 282 1.73 -16.69 11.89
C TRP A 282 2.76 -17.28 10.93
N GLY A 283 2.42 -18.40 10.29
CA GLY A 283 3.31 -19.05 9.34
C GLY A 283 3.59 -18.19 8.12
N ASN A 284 2.59 -17.44 7.63
CA ASN A 284 2.75 -16.58 6.45
C ASN A 284 3.67 -15.39 6.74
N PHE A 285 3.47 -14.71 7.88
CA PHE A 285 4.34 -13.63 8.31
C PHE A 285 5.77 -14.09 8.63
N ALA A 286 5.94 -15.29 9.18
CA ALA A 286 7.25 -15.87 9.46
C ALA A 286 8.00 -16.30 8.18
N ASN A 287 7.31 -16.93 7.23
CA ASN A 287 7.89 -17.34 5.95
C ASN A 287 8.20 -16.13 5.04
N GLY A 288 7.45 -15.05 5.23
CA GLY A 288 7.53 -13.84 4.45
C GLY A 288 6.43 -13.76 3.40
N MET A 289 6.02 -12.54 3.10
CA MET A 289 4.99 -12.22 2.13
C MET A 289 5.48 -11.14 1.17
N VAL A 290 4.87 -11.06 -0.01
CA VAL A 290 5.21 -10.05 -1.02
C VAL A 290 4.44 -8.78 -0.73
N LEU A 291 5.14 -7.64 -0.68
CA LEU A 291 4.51 -6.32 -0.67
C LEU A 291 3.94 -6.00 -2.05
N VAL A 292 2.65 -5.68 -2.08
CA VAL A 292 1.90 -5.19 -3.23
C VAL A 292 1.55 -3.74 -2.98
N ILE A 293 1.73 -2.87 -3.97
CA ILE A 293 1.26 -1.48 -3.98
C ILE A 293 0.23 -1.38 -5.08
N ASP A 294 -1.01 -1.09 -4.75
CA ASP A 294 -2.11 -1.10 -5.72
C ASP A 294 -3.13 0.00 -5.43
N TYR A 295 -3.80 0.44 -6.49
CA TYR A 295 -4.81 1.47 -6.40
C TYR A 295 -5.92 1.17 -7.38
N TRP A 296 -7.10 0.95 -6.85
CA TRP A 296 -8.30 0.70 -7.63
C TRP A 296 -9.47 1.57 -7.17
N GLN A 297 -10.60 1.46 -7.87
CA GLN A 297 -11.80 2.22 -7.57
C GLN A 297 -13.06 1.37 -7.75
N SER A 298 -14.11 1.75 -7.03
CA SER A 298 -15.45 1.22 -7.24
C SER A 298 -16.48 2.29 -6.85
N GLN A 299 -17.63 2.27 -7.53
CA GLN A 299 -18.78 3.10 -7.15
C GLN A 299 -19.41 2.62 -5.84
N ASP A 300 -19.19 1.35 -5.49
CA ASP A 300 -19.65 0.74 -4.25
C ASP A 300 -18.42 0.29 -3.44
N LEU A 301 -17.86 1.23 -2.70
CA LEU A 301 -16.85 1.01 -1.65
C LEU A 301 -17.44 1.20 -0.25
N THR A 302 -18.75 0.98 -0.09
CA THR A 302 -19.45 1.25 1.18
C THR A 302 -18.92 0.46 2.38
N TRP A 303 -18.27 -0.68 2.14
CA TRP A 303 -17.58 -1.47 3.17
C TRP A 303 -16.36 -0.74 3.76
N LEU A 304 -15.68 0.08 2.96
CA LEU A 304 -14.56 0.92 3.37
C LEU A 304 -15.05 2.29 3.85
N ASP A 305 -15.69 3.05 2.97
CA ASP A 305 -15.92 4.49 3.14
C ASP A 305 -17.38 4.89 3.35
N GLY A 306 -18.32 3.94 3.38
CA GLY A 306 -19.76 4.23 3.46
C GLY A 306 -20.22 4.92 4.74
N SER A 307 -19.37 5.00 5.78
CA SER A 307 -19.66 5.78 6.99
C SER A 307 -19.43 7.28 6.81
N ALA A 308 -18.56 7.67 5.87
CA ALA A 308 -18.22 9.06 5.56
C ALA A 308 -18.72 9.49 4.17
N CYS A 309 -18.90 8.53 3.26
CA CYS A 309 -19.26 8.71 1.86
C CYS A 309 -20.62 8.06 1.55
N HIS A 310 -21.26 8.44 0.43
CA HIS A 310 -22.56 7.90 0.03
C HIS A 310 -22.46 7.22 -1.34
N ALA A 311 -22.74 5.92 -1.43
CA ALA A 311 -22.77 5.28 -2.75
C ALA A 311 -23.95 5.76 -3.63
N PRO A 312 -23.74 5.93 -4.96
CA PRO A 312 -22.50 5.71 -5.69
C PRO A 312 -21.52 6.90 -5.60
N GLU A 313 -20.23 6.59 -5.45
CA GLU A 313 -19.15 7.58 -5.45
C GLU A 313 -18.26 7.45 -6.68
N TYR A 314 -17.54 8.52 -7.03
CA TYR A 314 -16.57 8.52 -8.11
C TYR A 314 -15.21 8.96 -7.58
N CYS A 315 -14.23 8.07 -7.67
CA CYS A 315 -12.86 8.38 -7.28
C CYS A 315 -12.34 9.58 -8.08
N SER A 316 -11.68 10.51 -7.39
CA SER A 316 -11.10 11.72 -8.01
C SER A 316 -9.99 11.39 -9.02
N GLY A 317 -9.39 10.21 -8.91
CA GLY A 317 -8.28 9.76 -9.77
C GLY A 317 -6.95 10.45 -9.47
N ASN A 318 -6.87 11.26 -8.43
CA ASN A 318 -5.61 11.84 -7.99
C ASN A 318 -4.64 10.73 -7.60
N LYS A 319 -3.39 10.85 -8.07
CA LYS A 319 -2.32 9.91 -7.74
C LYS A 319 -1.88 10.10 -6.30
N ALA A 320 -1.70 8.99 -5.60
CA ALA A 320 -1.14 8.94 -4.26
C ALA A 320 0.37 8.69 -4.32
N THR A 321 1.05 8.98 -3.22
CA THR A 321 2.49 8.73 -3.05
C THR A 321 2.74 7.98 -1.75
N LEU A 322 3.52 6.90 -1.84
CA LEU A 322 4.16 6.27 -0.67
C LEU A 322 5.64 6.60 -0.71
N SER A 323 6.21 6.91 0.44
CA SER A 323 7.63 7.24 0.54
C SER A 323 8.26 6.81 1.85
N ASN A 324 9.61 6.87 1.89
CA ASN A 324 10.40 6.69 3.10
C ASN A 324 10.09 5.37 3.82
N MET A 325 9.95 4.28 3.06
CA MET A 325 9.59 2.97 3.60
C MET A 325 10.71 2.40 4.46
N GLN A 326 10.35 1.92 5.65
CA GLN A 326 11.27 1.33 6.61
C GLN A 326 10.72 0.00 7.12
N LEU A 327 11.61 -0.96 7.33
CA LEU A 327 11.32 -2.25 7.94
C LEU A 327 12.26 -2.42 9.14
N ILE A 328 11.71 -2.31 10.34
CA ILE A 328 12.48 -2.21 11.57
C ILE A 328 12.17 -3.41 12.45
N SER A 329 13.20 -4.03 13.01
CA SER A 329 13.05 -5.10 14.00
C SER A 329 12.59 -4.52 15.35
N ASN A 330 11.59 -5.15 15.97
CA ASN A 330 10.94 -4.63 17.17
C ASN A 330 11.83 -4.67 18.42
N ASP A 331 12.85 -5.53 18.42
CA ASP A 331 13.92 -5.57 19.41
C ASP A 331 14.92 -4.41 19.27
N ASN A 332 14.79 -3.60 18.22
CA ASN A 332 15.51 -2.34 18.03
C ASN A 332 14.55 -1.12 18.06
N PRO A 333 13.90 -0.85 19.22
CA PRO A 333 12.91 0.22 19.32
C PRO A 333 13.52 1.61 19.12
N GLN A 334 14.83 1.76 19.29
CA GLN A 334 15.58 3.00 19.04
C GLN A 334 15.42 3.52 17.61
N LEU A 335 15.21 2.63 16.63
CA LEU A 335 14.99 3.00 15.23
C LEU A 335 13.51 3.33 14.93
N SER A 336 12.57 2.81 15.73
CA SER A 336 11.12 3.06 15.54
C SER A 336 10.68 4.47 15.94
N ALA A 337 11.54 5.22 16.63
CA ALA A 337 11.29 6.58 17.09
C ALA A 337 11.80 7.62 16.10
N SER A 338 11.37 7.54 14.84
CA SER A 338 11.44 8.70 13.93
C SER A 338 10.34 9.71 14.31
N CYS A 339 10.48 10.33 15.48
CA CYS A 339 9.72 11.54 15.79
C CYS A 339 10.19 12.64 14.85
N PRO A 340 9.29 13.41 14.22
CA PRO A 340 9.70 14.56 13.43
C PRO A 340 10.38 15.56 14.38
N SER A 341 11.68 15.79 14.19
CA SER A 341 12.27 17.02 14.69
C SER A 341 11.58 18.17 13.97
N SER A 342 10.93 19.05 14.70
CA SER A 342 10.53 20.35 14.17
C SER A 342 11.76 21.00 13.52
N GLU A 343 11.63 21.48 12.29
CA GLU A 343 12.67 22.30 11.66
C GLU A 343 13.04 23.44 12.63
N GLY A 344 14.30 23.45 13.09
CA GLY A 344 14.83 24.48 13.99
C GLY A 344 14.95 24.10 15.47
N SER A 345 14.58 22.89 15.91
CA SER A 345 14.91 22.44 17.28
C SER A 345 16.32 21.87 17.34
N ASP A 346 17.26 22.69 17.80
CA ASP A 346 18.61 22.29 18.19
C ASP A 346 18.55 21.16 19.24
N CYS A 347 19.27 20.06 19.00
CA CYS A 347 19.36 18.90 19.90
C CYS A 347 20.25 19.18 21.13
N SER A 348 20.48 20.46 21.48
CA SER A 348 21.36 20.88 22.56
C SER A 348 20.91 20.43 23.96
N TRP A 349 19.66 19.97 24.12
CA TRP A 349 19.20 19.35 25.35
C TRP A 349 19.81 17.95 25.61
N ALA A 350 20.32 17.27 24.58
CA ALA A 350 20.93 15.94 24.71
C ALA A 350 22.35 15.98 25.32
N HIS A 351 22.97 17.17 25.47
CA HIS A 351 24.33 17.29 25.98
C HIS A 351 24.46 17.23 27.51
N GLN A 352 23.37 17.17 28.28
CA GLN A 352 23.44 17.27 29.75
C GLN A 352 23.19 15.98 30.54
N GLY A 353 23.14 14.81 29.91
CA GLY A 353 23.07 13.57 30.66
C GLY A 353 23.35 12.31 29.84
N ASN A 354 24.58 11.79 29.96
CA ASN A 354 24.98 10.38 29.77
C ASN A 354 24.28 9.52 28.68
N GLY A 355 23.92 10.12 27.54
CA GLY A 355 23.47 9.41 26.34
C GLY A 355 24.15 10.04 25.13
N ALA A 356 25.13 9.36 24.56
CA ALA A 356 25.85 9.84 23.39
C ALA A 356 24.94 9.79 22.16
N CYS A 357 24.49 10.95 21.67
CA CYS A 357 24.16 11.10 20.26
C CYS A 357 25.48 11.15 19.48
N ASN A 358 25.83 10.10 18.75
CA ASN A 358 26.93 10.18 17.79
C ASN A 358 26.48 11.06 16.62
N ASN A 359 27.12 12.23 16.50
CA ASN A 359 26.87 13.30 15.53
C ASN A 359 27.26 12.97 14.07
N ASP A 360 27.29 11.70 13.67
CA ASP A 360 27.90 11.32 12.39
C ASP A 360 27.00 11.52 11.15
N ASP A 361 25.76 12.01 11.30
CA ASP A 361 24.82 12.19 10.18
C ASP A 361 24.21 13.59 10.05
N ALA A 362 24.90 14.62 10.56
CA ALA A 362 24.45 16.02 10.46
C ALA A 362 24.39 16.57 9.02
N SER A 363 24.82 15.81 8.00
CA SER A 363 24.71 16.21 6.58
C SER A 363 23.37 15.85 5.92
N GLU A 364 22.53 15.02 6.55
CA GLU A 364 21.31 14.51 5.89
C GLU A 364 20.01 15.17 6.36
N GLY A 365 20.03 16.07 7.34
CA GLY A 365 18.85 16.85 7.74
C GLY A 365 17.81 16.11 8.60
N TRP A 366 18.16 14.96 9.18
CA TRP A 366 17.27 14.19 10.06
C TRP A 366 17.85 14.09 11.48
N CYS A 367 17.12 14.55 12.50
CA CYS A 367 17.49 14.28 13.89
C CYS A 367 16.94 12.91 14.31
N ARG A 368 17.83 11.99 14.70
CA ARG A 368 17.45 10.74 15.36
C ARG A 368 17.17 11.01 16.84
N CYS A 369 15.92 10.89 17.27
CA CYS A 369 15.58 10.92 18.69
C CYS A 369 15.80 9.52 19.30
N CYS A 370 16.93 9.30 19.97
CA CYS A 370 17.16 8.09 20.75
C CYS A 370 16.35 8.14 22.06
N CYS A 371 15.24 7.39 22.13
CA CYS A 371 14.60 7.09 23.41
C CYS A 371 15.24 5.84 24.02
N THR A 372 16.18 5.99 24.97
CA THR A 372 16.72 4.85 25.73
C THR A 372 15.77 4.37 26.82
N GLU A 373 15.84 3.06 27.05
CA GLU A 373 14.94 2.24 27.86
C GLU A 373 14.89 2.58 29.36
N THR A 374 13.70 2.33 29.92
CA THR A 374 13.46 1.88 31.31
C THR A 374 13.89 2.82 32.46
N ALA A 375 12.97 3.71 32.85
CA ALA A 375 12.65 3.89 34.26
C ALA A 375 11.18 4.32 34.40
N LEU A 376 10.48 3.66 35.32
CA LEU A 376 9.12 3.92 35.79
C LEU A 376 8.73 5.41 35.69
N VAL A 377 7.72 5.71 34.87
CA VAL A 377 6.94 6.96 34.79
C VAL A 377 7.70 8.26 35.16
N PRO A 378 7.88 9.16 34.19
CA PRO A 378 7.66 10.56 34.48
C PRO A 378 6.56 11.14 33.59
N ARG A 379 5.56 11.71 34.25
CA ARG A 379 4.62 12.65 33.65
C ARG A 379 5.42 13.77 32.97
N CYS A 380 5.16 14.04 31.70
CA CYS A 380 5.48 15.33 31.11
C CYS A 380 4.55 16.38 31.73
N LEU A 381 4.92 16.91 32.90
CA LEU A 381 4.28 18.09 33.46
C LEU A 381 4.90 19.33 32.79
N TRP A 382 4.12 19.93 31.90
CA TRP A 382 4.35 21.28 31.41
C TRP A 382 4.04 22.25 32.57
N SER A 383 5.05 22.80 33.23
CA SER A 383 4.88 23.97 34.09
C SER A 383 5.90 25.03 33.69
N GLY A 384 5.39 26.09 33.06
CA GLY A 384 6.17 27.26 32.70
C GLY A 384 5.26 28.47 32.54
N TYR A 385 4.59 28.86 33.63
CA TYR A 385 4.11 30.23 33.77
C TYR A 385 5.34 31.15 33.82
N SER A 386 5.36 32.13 32.93
CA SER A 386 6.27 33.26 32.96
C SER A 386 5.89 34.21 34.10
N ALA A 387 6.85 34.57 34.94
CA ALA A 387 6.83 35.80 35.72
C ALA A 387 8.25 36.28 36.01
N PHE A 388 8.52 37.48 35.49
CA PHE A 388 9.68 38.38 35.64
C PHE A 388 10.96 38.06 34.88
#